data_AF-A0A068UB73-F1
#
_entry.id   AF-A0A068UB73-F1
#
_cell.length_a   1.000
_cell.length_b   1.000
_cell.length_c   1.000
_cell.angle_alpha   90.00
_cell.angle_beta   90.00
_cell.angle_gamma   90.00
#
_symmetry.space_group_name_H-M   'P 1'
#
loop_
_entity.id
_entity.type
_entity.pdbx_description
1 polymer ?
#
loop_
_entity_poly.entity_id
_entity_poly.type
_entity_poly.pdbx_seq_one_letter_code
_entity_poly.pdbx_strand_id
1 'polypeptide(L)'
;MIYRSVLFSCLLLICLISFNTRLIYADYWCVNTTYNPNSTAGRMYTDNLNFLLSTLSSNASLASRNGFYNFTAGHDPSNMVYGLFDCRGDVNPDACGRCVANARGDILKTCWNQTTAFMSYDDCLLRYSNESMFSRADQSVTFAAWNTQNATDPDKFNQVLSDMMNDIASQAANDRSGKKFAVKEADYSTFQRLYALGQCTPDLSSLDCENCLSNAISQIPTFCNNRRGCRITFFSCNIRYELYKFYNSVSPAPEPASSSSSSPPPSPPPPSNSTSSEEGGGISTQTIVAIVVPISLAIVLLVVGFCIARRPRKPYFAIIETSGKL
;
A
#
# COMPACT_ATOMS: atom_id res chain seq x y z
N MET A 1 -42.15 -3.04 14.76
CA MET A 1 -41.09 -3.85 14.12
C MET A 1 -40.32 -3.07 13.05
N ILE A 2 -41.00 -2.43 12.08
CA ILE A 2 -40.37 -1.74 10.95
C ILE A 2 -39.33 -0.67 11.37
N TYR A 3 -39.66 0.21 12.32
CA TYR A 3 -38.75 1.26 12.79
C TYR A 3 -37.43 0.72 13.38
N ARG A 4 -37.47 -0.45 14.01
CA ARG A 4 -36.28 -1.09 14.60
C ARG A 4 -35.36 -1.70 13.56
N SER A 5 -35.94 -2.34 12.55
CA SER A 5 -35.20 -2.89 11.40
C SER A 5 -34.54 -1.78 10.58
N VAL A 6 -35.22 -0.64 10.41
CA VAL A 6 -34.66 0.55 9.74
C VAL A 6 -33.52 1.15 10.57
N LEU A 7 -33.69 1.34 11.88
CA LEU A 7 -32.64 1.87 12.75
C LEU A 7 -31.39 0.97 12.76
N PHE A 8 -31.57 -0.35 12.82
CA PHE A 8 -30.47 -1.31 12.76
C PHE A 8 -29.73 -1.28 11.42
N SER A 9 -30.48 -1.24 10.30
CA SER A 9 -29.91 -1.08 8.96
C SER A 9 -29.13 0.23 8.82
N CYS A 10 -29.66 1.34 9.35
CA CYS A 10 -28.97 2.63 9.38
C CYS A 10 -27.68 2.58 10.23
N LEU A 11 -27.67 1.91 11.39
CA LEU A 11 -26.48 1.79 12.22
C LEU A 11 -25.41 0.91 11.58
N LEU A 12 -25.80 -0.16 10.87
CA LEU A 12 -24.88 -0.97 10.06
C LEU A 12 -24.31 -0.16 8.89
N LEU A 13 -25.15 0.58 8.16
CA LEU A 13 -24.73 1.50 7.10
C LEU A 13 -23.79 2.58 7.65
N ILE A 14 -24.09 3.18 8.80
CA ILE A 14 -23.23 4.18 9.45
C ILE A 14 -21.90 3.54 9.86
N CYS A 15 -21.87 2.31 10.40
CA CYS A 15 -20.60 1.65 10.70
C CYS A 15 -19.84 1.31 9.40
N LEU A 16 -20.49 0.86 8.33
CA LEU A 16 -19.88 0.65 7.01
C LEU A 16 -19.35 1.95 6.38
N ILE A 17 -20.03 3.09 6.55
CA ILE A 17 -19.56 4.41 6.11
C ILE A 17 -18.41 4.91 7.00
N SER A 18 -18.44 4.56 8.29
CA SER A 18 -17.34 4.79 9.25
C SER A 18 -16.11 3.92 8.98
N PHE A 19 -16.26 2.85 8.19
CA PHE A 19 -15.19 2.03 7.62
C PHE A 19 -14.58 2.65 6.35
N ASN A 20 -14.83 3.93 6.03
CA ASN A 20 -13.88 4.68 5.21
C ASN A 20 -12.57 4.82 5.99
N THR A 21 -11.75 3.77 5.96
CA THR A 21 -10.35 3.85 6.33
C THR A 21 -9.71 4.78 5.32
N ARG A 22 -9.66 6.08 5.63
CA ARG A 22 -8.83 7.02 4.90
C ARG A 22 -7.44 6.41 4.84
N LEU A 23 -6.92 6.19 3.63
CA LEU A 23 -5.53 5.75 3.48
C LEU A 23 -4.67 6.80 4.19
N ILE A 24 -3.75 6.33 5.03
CA ILE A 24 -2.80 7.19 5.71
C ILE A 24 -1.50 7.05 4.92
N TYR A 25 -0.91 8.17 4.52
CA TYR A 25 0.41 8.15 3.92
C TYR A 25 1.42 7.54 4.91
N ALA A 26 2.35 6.75 4.40
CA ALA A 26 3.45 6.21 5.19
C ALA A 26 4.46 7.32 5.50
N ASP A 27 4.74 8.19 4.52
CA ASP A 27 5.67 9.30 4.70
C ASP A 27 5.47 10.42 3.65
N TYR A 28 6.07 11.59 3.90
CA TYR A 28 6.15 12.69 2.95
C TYR A 28 7.47 13.45 3.07
N TRP A 29 7.88 14.07 1.96
CA TRP A 29 9.02 14.96 1.92
C TRP A 29 8.65 16.24 1.19
N CYS A 30 8.79 17.38 1.85
CA CYS A 30 8.69 18.69 1.22
C CYS A 30 10.09 19.32 1.16
N VAL A 31 10.64 19.57 -0.03
CA VAL A 31 11.95 20.20 -0.16
C VAL A 31 11.87 21.67 0.26
N ASN A 32 12.92 22.21 0.89
CA ASN A 32 12.94 23.60 1.39
C ASN A 32 12.94 24.69 0.29
N THR A 33 12.93 24.31 -0.99
CA THR A 33 12.76 25.25 -2.10
C THR A 33 11.28 25.59 -2.27
N THR A 34 10.95 26.87 -2.12
CA THR A 34 9.58 27.37 -2.16
C THR A 34 9.37 28.35 -3.29
N TYR A 35 8.13 28.45 -3.76
CA TYR A 35 7.69 29.48 -4.68
C TYR A 35 6.65 30.38 -3.97
N ASN A 36 6.55 31.65 -4.40
CA ASN A 36 5.55 32.56 -3.87
C ASN A 36 4.25 32.45 -4.70
N PRO A 37 3.18 31.82 -4.19
CA PRO A 37 1.93 31.64 -4.94
C PRO A 37 1.23 32.96 -5.29
N ASN A 38 1.59 34.08 -4.64
CA ASN A 38 1.04 35.41 -4.93
C ASN A 38 1.80 36.16 -6.03
N SER A 39 2.95 35.66 -6.47
CA SER A 39 3.67 36.22 -7.62
C SER A 39 3.06 35.75 -8.93
N THR A 40 3.28 36.47 -10.04
CA THR A 40 2.79 36.04 -11.36
C THR A 40 3.36 34.68 -11.75
N ALA A 41 4.69 34.49 -11.61
CA ALA A 41 5.35 33.21 -11.89
C ALA A 41 4.84 32.10 -10.97
N GLY A 42 4.63 32.39 -9.68
CA GLY A 42 4.12 31.40 -8.73
C GLY A 42 2.68 30.98 -8.99
N ARG A 43 1.79 31.90 -9.41
CA ARG A 43 0.43 31.53 -9.86
C ARG A 43 0.47 30.57 -11.05
N MET A 44 1.30 30.88 -12.06
CA MET A 44 1.47 30.00 -13.22
C MET A 44 2.00 28.63 -12.80
N TYR A 45 2.97 28.58 -11.88
CA TYR A 45 3.47 27.34 -11.32
C TYR A 45 2.38 26.56 -10.58
N THR A 46 1.58 27.22 -9.73
CA THR A 46 0.43 26.59 -9.05
C THR A 46 -0.59 26.01 -10.03
N ASP A 47 -0.91 26.74 -11.10
CA ASP A 47 -1.86 26.26 -12.12
C ASP A 47 -1.31 25.03 -12.85
N ASN A 48 -0.03 25.07 -13.26
CA ASN A 48 0.65 23.94 -13.88
C ASN A 48 0.74 22.74 -12.94
N LEU A 49 1.05 22.95 -11.65
CA LEU A 49 1.09 21.90 -10.63
C LEU A 49 -0.29 21.25 -10.44
N ASN A 50 -1.35 22.05 -10.33
CA ASN A 50 -2.71 21.53 -10.19
C ASN A 50 -3.14 20.73 -11.43
N PHE A 51 -2.81 21.22 -12.62
CA PHE A 51 -3.09 20.52 -13.88
C PHE A 51 -2.32 19.20 -13.96
N LEU A 52 -1.04 19.21 -13.61
CA LEU A 52 -0.19 18.02 -13.56
C LEU A 52 -0.75 16.96 -12.60
N LEU A 53 -1.03 17.33 -11.35
CA LEU A 53 -1.53 16.39 -10.34
C LEU A 53 -2.91 15.84 -10.70
N SER A 54 -3.77 16.67 -11.32
CA SER A 54 -5.05 16.21 -11.85
C SER A 54 -4.88 15.19 -12.98
N THR A 55 -3.91 15.42 -13.87
CA THR A 55 -3.59 14.52 -14.99
C THR A 55 -3.01 13.20 -14.50
N LEU A 56 -2.09 13.23 -13.54
CA LEU A 56 -1.56 12.01 -12.90
C LEU A 56 -2.68 11.20 -12.23
N SER A 57 -3.52 11.86 -11.43
CA SER A 57 -4.63 11.21 -10.72
C SER A 57 -5.67 10.59 -11.64
N SER A 58 -6.00 11.22 -12.78
CA SER A 58 -6.95 10.66 -13.74
C SER A 58 -6.38 9.47 -14.52
N ASN A 59 -5.05 9.44 -14.71
CA ASN A 59 -4.36 8.36 -15.41
C ASN A 59 -4.08 7.14 -14.51
N ALA A 60 -4.11 7.29 -13.19
CA ALA A 60 -3.76 6.23 -12.24
C ALA A 60 -4.71 5.01 -12.23
N SER A 61 -5.97 5.19 -12.64
CA SER A 61 -6.93 4.09 -12.76
C SER A 61 -6.88 3.36 -14.11
N LEU A 62 -6.07 3.84 -15.06
CA LEU A 62 -5.98 3.25 -16.39
C LEU A 62 -5.06 2.03 -16.38
N ALA A 63 -5.60 0.85 -16.69
CA ALA A 63 -4.81 -0.36 -16.82
C ALA A 63 -3.66 -0.23 -17.84
N SER A 64 -3.84 0.59 -18.89
CA SER A 64 -2.82 0.88 -19.90
C SER A 64 -1.58 1.60 -19.37
N ARG A 65 -1.67 2.25 -18.21
CA ARG A 65 -0.51 2.87 -17.53
C ARG A 65 0.31 1.86 -16.74
N ASN A 66 -0.20 0.64 -16.54
CA ASN A 66 0.51 -0.42 -15.83
C ASN A 66 1.02 0.01 -14.44
N GLY A 67 0.32 0.92 -13.76
CA GLY A 67 0.69 1.41 -12.43
C GLY A 67 1.71 2.55 -12.41
N PHE A 68 2.17 3.07 -13.55
CA PHE A 68 3.12 4.19 -13.60
C PHE A 68 2.77 5.20 -14.69
N TYR A 69 2.92 6.49 -14.37
CA TYR A 69 2.85 7.54 -15.38
C TYR A 69 3.66 8.75 -14.93
N ASN A 70 4.40 9.33 -15.88
CA ASN A 70 5.04 10.63 -15.72
C ASN A 70 4.40 11.66 -16.64
N PHE A 71 4.45 12.92 -16.23
CA PHE A 71 3.86 14.03 -16.96
C PHE A 71 4.62 15.32 -16.70
N THR A 72 4.62 16.22 -17.68
CA THR A 72 5.18 17.57 -17.59
C THR A 72 4.09 18.58 -17.90
N ALA A 73 3.96 19.60 -17.07
CA ALA A 73 3.05 20.72 -17.26
C ALA A 73 3.82 22.04 -17.34
N GLY A 74 3.34 22.96 -18.17
CA GLY A 74 3.98 24.23 -18.45
C GLY A 74 4.87 24.21 -19.70
N HIS A 75 5.10 25.39 -20.27
CA HIS A 75 5.94 25.58 -21.46
C HIS A 75 7.17 26.45 -21.18
N ASP A 76 7.08 27.33 -20.19
CA ASP A 76 8.18 28.21 -19.80
C ASP A 76 8.98 27.54 -18.67
N PRO A 77 10.32 27.43 -18.80
CA PRO A 77 11.17 26.82 -17.78
C PRO A 77 10.98 27.38 -16.37
N SER A 78 10.57 28.64 -16.22
CA SER A 78 10.35 29.29 -14.93
C SER A 78 9.11 28.82 -14.17
N ASN A 79 8.17 28.15 -14.85
CA ASN A 79 6.94 27.63 -14.24
C ASN A 79 6.63 26.17 -14.60
N MET A 80 7.59 25.47 -15.21
CA MET A 80 7.41 24.09 -15.61
C MET A 80 7.44 23.17 -14.38
N VAL A 81 6.57 22.16 -14.42
CA VAL A 81 6.42 21.17 -13.35
C VAL A 81 6.52 19.79 -13.96
N TYR A 82 7.34 18.96 -13.35
CA TYR A 82 7.49 17.56 -13.68
C TYR A 82 6.88 16.74 -12.55
N GLY A 83 6.32 15.59 -12.86
CA GLY A 83 5.87 14.68 -11.82
C GLY A 83 5.51 13.31 -12.33
N LEU A 84 5.38 12.39 -11.39
CA LEU A 84 5.07 11.00 -11.63
C LEU A 84 4.28 10.41 -10.47
N PHE A 85 3.54 9.35 -10.75
CA PHE A 85 3.12 8.41 -9.74
C PHE A 85 3.69 7.03 -10.07
N ASP A 86 3.88 6.22 -9.03
CA ASP A 86 4.21 4.81 -9.15
C ASP A 86 3.39 4.02 -8.12
N CYS A 87 2.64 3.03 -8.57
CA CYS A 87 1.83 2.15 -7.73
C CYS A 87 2.58 0.85 -7.49
N ARG A 88 2.38 0.25 -6.30
CA ARG A 88 3.03 -1.02 -5.98
C ARG A 88 2.64 -2.09 -7.00
N GLY A 89 3.58 -2.91 -7.46
CA GLY A 89 3.38 -3.73 -8.66
C GLY A 89 2.22 -4.73 -8.60
N ASP A 90 1.79 -5.13 -7.40
CA ASP A 90 0.66 -6.03 -7.12
C ASP A 90 -0.69 -5.31 -6.88
N VAL A 91 -0.74 -3.98 -7.03
CA VAL A 91 -1.95 -3.17 -6.82
C VAL A 91 -2.75 -3.08 -8.12
N ASN A 92 -4.06 -3.32 -8.04
CA ASN A 92 -4.96 -3.19 -9.19
C ASN A 92 -5.23 -1.72 -9.56
N PRO A 93 -5.66 -1.42 -10.80
CA PRO A 93 -5.82 -0.04 -11.26
C PRO A 93 -6.77 0.81 -10.41
N ASP A 94 -7.88 0.26 -9.90
CA ASP A 94 -8.83 1.01 -9.07
C ASP A 94 -8.22 1.42 -7.72
N ALA A 95 -7.48 0.49 -7.08
CA ALA A 95 -6.76 0.77 -5.85
C ALA A 95 -5.62 1.78 -6.09
N CYS A 96 -4.89 1.65 -7.19
CA CYS A 96 -3.88 2.62 -7.63
C CYS A 96 -4.50 4.02 -7.80
N GLY A 97 -5.61 4.12 -8.52
CA GLY A 97 -6.35 5.38 -8.73
C GLY A 97 -6.76 6.05 -7.43
N ARG A 98 -7.31 5.29 -6.48
CA ARG A 98 -7.66 5.81 -5.14
C ARG A 98 -6.45 6.27 -4.35
N CYS A 99 -5.34 5.53 -4.41
CA CYS A 99 -4.11 5.89 -3.71
C CYS A 99 -3.55 7.21 -4.23
N VAL A 100 -3.43 7.36 -5.56
CA VAL A 100 -2.89 8.58 -6.19
C VAL A 100 -3.83 9.77 -5.98
N ALA A 101 -5.15 9.57 -5.99
CA ALA A 101 -6.12 10.64 -5.69
C ALA A 101 -5.97 11.16 -4.24
N ASN A 102 -5.77 10.26 -3.27
CA ASN A 102 -5.50 10.65 -1.89
C ASN A 102 -4.15 11.36 -1.76
N ALA A 103 -3.10 10.83 -2.39
CA ALA A 103 -1.78 11.45 -2.41
C ALA A 103 -1.82 12.86 -3.00
N ARG A 104 -2.56 13.09 -4.09
CA ARG A 104 -2.79 14.43 -4.65
C ARG A 104 -3.42 15.38 -3.63
N GLY A 105 -4.49 14.93 -2.96
CA GLY A 105 -5.22 15.77 -2.01
C GLY A 105 -4.39 16.13 -0.79
N ASP A 106 -3.53 15.21 -0.34
CA ASP A 106 -2.72 15.40 0.86
C ASP A 106 -1.42 16.17 0.55
N ILE A 107 -0.75 15.91 -0.59
CA ILE A 107 0.49 16.60 -0.95
C ILE A 107 0.30 18.11 -1.13
N LEU A 108 -0.85 18.52 -1.69
CA LEU A 108 -1.19 19.95 -1.84
C LEU A 108 -1.47 20.65 -0.50
N LYS A 109 -1.91 19.91 0.52
CA LYS A 109 -2.18 20.46 1.86
C LYS A 109 -0.91 20.50 2.69
N THR A 110 -0.12 19.43 2.64
CA THR A 110 1.09 19.28 3.44
C THR A 110 2.25 20.09 2.87
N CYS A 111 2.46 20.05 1.55
CA CYS A 111 3.51 20.79 0.84
C CYS A 111 2.91 21.93 -0.01
N TRP A 112 2.23 22.87 0.64
CA TRP A 112 1.41 23.91 -0.03
C TRP A 112 2.18 24.93 -0.88
N ASN A 113 3.49 25.15 -0.68
CA ASN A 113 4.29 26.13 -1.43
C ASN A 113 5.67 25.64 -1.89
N GLN A 114 5.90 24.34 -1.85
CA GLN A 114 7.18 23.75 -2.21
C GLN A 114 7.22 23.45 -3.71
N THR A 115 8.38 23.68 -4.33
CA THR A 115 8.61 23.39 -5.75
C THR A 115 8.89 21.91 -6.00
N THR A 116 9.24 21.16 -4.95
CA THR A 116 9.49 19.72 -5.03
C THR A 116 8.88 19.05 -3.80
N ALA A 117 8.09 18.02 -4.04
CA ALA A 117 7.53 17.21 -2.97
C ALA A 117 7.37 15.75 -3.38
N PHE A 118 7.36 14.89 -2.38
CA PHE A 118 7.13 13.47 -2.49
C PHE A 118 6.18 13.02 -1.39
N MET A 119 5.31 12.07 -1.72
CA MET A 119 4.40 11.46 -0.77
C MET A 119 4.30 9.98 -1.06
N SER A 120 4.47 9.16 -0.02
CA SER A 120 4.46 7.70 -0.11
C SER A 120 3.32 7.13 0.72
N TYR A 121 2.59 6.20 0.12
CA TYR A 121 1.60 5.33 0.73
C TYR A 121 2.10 3.88 0.64
N ASP A 122 1.39 2.94 1.25
CA ASP A 122 1.72 1.52 1.09
C ASP A 122 1.49 1.02 -0.35
N ASP A 123 0.53 1.61 -1.07
CA ASP A 123 0.11 1.16 -2.39
C ASP A 123 0.58 2.05 -3.56
N CYS A 124 1.10 3.26 -3.28
CA CYS A 124 1.63 4.16 -4.30
C CYS A 124 2.57 5.22 -3.72
N LEU A 125 3.32 5.87 -4.61
CA LEU A 125 4.02 7.12 -4.36
C LEU A 125 3.62 8.17 -5.41
N LEU A 126 3.76 9.44 -5.04
CA LEU A 126 3.50 10.61 -5.89
C LEU A 126 4.63 11.61 -5.68
N ARG A 127 5.26 12.06 -6.76
CA ARG A 127 6.36 13.04 -6.73
C ARG A 127 6.13 14.14 -7.76
N TYR A 128 6.45 15.38 -7.38
CA TYR A 128 6.59 16.49 -8.33
C TYR A 128 7.85 17.31 -8.03
N SER A 129 8.34 18.04 -9.03
CA SER A 129 9.52 18.89 -8.96
C SER A 129 9.49 20.00 -10.02
N ASN A 130 10.19 21.11 -9.78
CA ASN A 130 10.51 22.11 -10.80
C ASN A 130 11.70 21.72 -11.69
N GLU A 131 12.35 20.59 -11.40
CA GLU A 131 13.44 20.02 -12.21
C GLU A 131 13.06 18.62 -12.71
N SER A 132 13.54 18.26 -13.90
CA SER A 132 13.28 16.93 -14.46
C SER A 132 13.91 15.85 -13.62
N MET A 133 13.11 14.89 -13.16
CA MET A 133 13.55 13.73 -12.36
C MET A 133 13.42 12.39 -13.11
N PHE A 134 13.05 12.43 -14.39
CA PHE A 134 12.76 11.21 -15.16
C PHE A 134 14.03 10.49 -15.61
N SER A 135 13.96 9.16 -15.61
CA SER A 135 15.01 8.25 -16.09
C SER A 135 16.37 8.46 -15.43
N ARG A 136 16.38 8.96 -14.19
CA ARG A 136 17.57 9.14 -13.36
C ARG A 136 17.28 8.58 -11.98
N ALA A 137 18.12 7.69 -11.50
CA ALA A 137 17.98 7.15 -10.16
C ALA A 137 18.30 8.23 -9.13
N ASP A 138 17.29 8.59 -8.34
CA ASP A 138 17.44 9.41 -7.14
C ASP A 138 17.38 8.51 -5.91
N GLN A 139 18.55 8.30 -5.32
CA GLN A 139 18.79 7.35 -4.23
C GLN A 139 18.81 8.04 -2.87
N SER A 140 18.35 9.29 -2.80
CA SER A 140 18.22 10.00 -1.54
C SER A 140 17.18 9.29 -0.67
N VAL A 141 17.53 8.99 0.58
CA VAL A 141 16.62 8.33 1.52
C VAL A 141 15.48 9.28 1.86
N THR A 142 14.26 8.84 1.57
CA THR A 142 13.04 9.59 1.93
C THR A 142 12.48 9.09 3.26
N PHE A 143 12.45 7.77 3.46
CA PHE A 143 11.79 7.13 4.59
C PHE A 143 12.53 5.87 5.02
N ALA A 144 12.66 5.68 6.33
CA ALA A 144 13.02 4.41 6.94
C ALA A 144 12.14 4.11 8.16
N ALA A 145 11.57 2.91 8.21
CA ALA A 145 10.82 2.41 9.35
C ALA A 145 11.11 0.93 9.60
N TRP A 146 11.03 0.50 10.85
CA TRP A 146 11.34 -0.87 11.22
C TRP A 146 10.45 -1.40 12.33
N ASN A 147 10.38 -2.73 12.38
CA ASN A 147 9.77 -3.45 13.48
C ASN A 147 10.64 -3.30 14.73
N THR A 148 10.05 -2.86 15.84
CA THR A 148 10.78 -2.65 17.10
C THR A 148 11.30 -3.95 17.73
N GLN A 149 10.84 -5.11 17.26
CA GLN A 149 11.30 -6.42 17.71
C GLN A 149 12.37 -6.98 16.76
N ASN A 150 13.30 -7.72 17.36
CA ASN A 150 14.37 -8.37 16.62
C ASN A 150 13.92 -9.73 16.07
N ALA A 151 14.67 -10.23 15.09
CA ALA A 151 14.61 -11.63 14.71
C ALA A 151 15.13 -12.53 15.85
N THR A 152 14.59 -13.75 15.97
CA THR A 152 14.92 -14.68 17.06
C THR A 152 16.35 -15.21 16.95
N ASP A 153 16.77 -15.53 15.73
CA ASP A 153 18.11 -15.96 15.31
C ASP A 153 18.58 -14.98 14.21
N PRO A 154 19.25 -13.88 14.58
CA PRO A 154 19.63 -12.82 13.65
C PRO A 154 20.57 -13.28 12.53
N ASP A 155 21.50 -14.20 12.81
CA ASP A 155 22.50 -14.63 11.82
C ASP A 155 21.82 -15.38 10.68
N LYS A 156 20.99 -16.37 11.01
CA LYS A 156 20.19 -17.10 10.01
C LYS A 156 19.21 -16.16 9.29
N PHE A 157 18.63 -15.19 10.01
CA PHE A 157 17.66 -14.25 9.44
C PHE A 157 18.33 -13.36 8.39
N ASN A 158 19.47 -12.78 8.74
CA ASN A 158 20.20 -11.87 7.86
C ASN A 158 20.75 -12.61 6.64
N GLN A 159 21.16 -13.88 6.77
CA GLN A 159 21.55 -14.71 5.62
C GLN A 159 20.39 -14.89 4.63
N VAL A 160 19.24 -15.38 5.11
CA VAL A 160 18.05 -15.59 4.26
C VAL A 160 17.57 -14.26 3.65
N LEU A 161 17.54 -13.19 4.44
CA LEU A 161 17.13 -11.86 3.98
C LEU A 161 18.06 -11.33 2.89
N SER A 162 19.38 -11.44 3.06
CA SER A 162 20.37 -10.99 2.05
C SER A 162 20.18 -11.72 0.73
N ASP A 163 20.06 -13.06 0.76
CA ASP A 163 19.86 -13.86 -0.45
C ASP A 163 18.53 -13.51 -1.14
N MET A 164 17.46 -13.30 -0.38
CA MET A 164 16.18 -12.87 -0.93
C MET A 164 16.25 -11.49 -1.58
N MET A 165 16.89 -10.52 -0.92
CA MET A 165 16.95 -9.14 -1.38
C MET A 165 17.82 -8.98 -2.63
N ASN A 166 18.94 -9.69 -2.71
CA ASN A 166 19.79 -9.67 -3.92
C ASN A 166 19.06 -10.26 -5.12
N ASP A 167 18.33 -11.37 -4.93
CA ASP A 167 17.52 -11.96 -5.99
C ASP A 167 16.35 -11.04 -6.41
N ILE A 168 15.68 -10.41 -5.44
CA ILE A 168 14.65 -9.39 -5.70
C ILE A 168 15.21 -8.22 -6.52
N ALA A 169 16.41 -7.73 -6.19
CA ALA A 169 17.02 -6.62 -6.92
C ALA A 169 17.23 -6.97 -8.40
N SER A 170 17.77 -8.16 -8.67
CA SER A 170 17.97 -8.65 -10.04
C SER A 170 16.65 -8.89 -10.77
N GLN A 171 15.66 -9.52 -10.13
CA GLN A 171 14.37 -9.81 -10.75
C GLN A 171 13.55 -8.54 -11.04
N ALA A 172 13.51 -7.60 -10.10
CA ALA A 172 12.83 -6.32 -10.30
C ALA A 172 13.48 -5.52 -11.44
N ALA A 173 14.81 -5.47 -11.50
CA ALA A 173 15.53 -4.79 -12.58
C ALA A 173 15.26 -5.37 -13.97
N ASN A 174 15.03 -6.69 -14.04
CA ASN A 174 14.82 -7.45 -15.28
C ASN A 174 13.36 -7.86 -15.51
N ASP A 175 12.42 -7.25 -14.78
CA ASP A 175 10.99 -7.55 -14.89
C ASP A 175 10.45 -7.21 -16.29
N ARG A 176 9.97 -8.24 -16.99
CA ARG A 176 9.42 -8.13 -18.35
C ARG A 176 8.04 -7.46 -18.39
N SER A 177 7.34 -7.36 -17.26
CA SER A 177 6.07 -6.64 -17.19
C SER A 177 6.25 -5.13 -17.27
N GLY A 178 7.47 -4.64 -17.07
CA GLY A 178 7.80 -3.22 -17.07
C GLY A 178 7.44 -2.50 -15.76
N LYS A 179 6.92 -3.19 -14.75
CA LYS A 179 6.61 -2.61 -13.43
C LYS A 179 7.85 -2.45 -12.55
N LYS A 180 8.94 -3.13 -12.90
CA LYS A 180 10.19 -3.18 -12.12
C LYS A 180 9.96 -3.58 -10.66
N PHE A 181 9.19 -4.64 -10.50
CA PHE A 181 8.70 -5.09 -9.20
C PHE A 181 8.98 -6.59 -9.03
N ALA A 182 9.49 -6.97 -7.86
CA ALA A 182 9.65 -8.37 -7.49
C ALA A 182 9.29 -8.60 -6.02
N VAL A 183 8.79 -9.80 -5.75
CA VAL A 183 8.50 -10.28 -4.40
C VAL A 183 9.15 -11.64 -4.20
N LYS A 184 9.50 -11.95 -2.96
CA LYS A 184 9.97 -13.29 -2.59
C LYS A 184 9.44 -13.67 -1.22
N GLU A 185 9.31 -14.97 -1.03
CA GLU A 185 8.99 -15.58 0.25
C GLU A 185 10.00 -16.70 0.52
N ALA A 186 10.46 -16.82 1.76
CA ALA A 186 11.30 -17.93 2.19
C ALA A 186 11.03 -18.31 3.64
N ASP A 187 11.15 -19.60 3.94
CA ASP A 187 11.03 -20.07 5.31
C ASP A 187 12.33 -19.77 6.06
N TYR A 188 12.22 -18.94 7.10
CA TYR A 188 13.35 -18.59 7.95
C TYR A 188 13.43 -19.54 9.16
N SER A 189 12.29 -19.97 9.68
CA SER A 189 12.18 -21.02 10.69
C SER A 189 11.00 -21.95 10.40
N THR A 190 10.84 -23.03 11.17
CA THR A 190 9.72 -23.98 11.03
C THR A 190 8.35 -23.32 11.15
N PHE A 191 8.26 -22.16 11.81
CA PHE A 191 7.00 -21.46 12.08
C PHE A 191 6.94 -20.05 11.48
N GLN A 192 8.04 -19.56 10.90
CA GLN A 192 8.13 -18.18 10.43
C GLN A 192 8.64 -18.14 9.00
N ARG A 193 7.85 -17.46 8.17
CA ARG A 193 8.16 -17.16 6.78
C ARG A 193 8.47 -15.68 6.64
N LEU A 194 9.54 -15.38 5.93
CA LEU A 194 9.94 -14.03 5.59
C LEU A 194 9.32 -13.66 4.24
N TYR A 195 8.73 -12.48 4.16
CA TYR A 195 8.16 -11.90 2.96
C TYR A 195 8.96 -10.65 2.63
N ALA A 196 9.42 -10.52 1.39
CA ALA A 196 10.17 -9.37 0.93
C ALA A 196 9.66 -8.89 -0.44
N LEU A 197 9.85 -7.60 -0.70
CA LEU A 197 9.65 -7.00 -2.00
C LEU A 197 10.69 -5.92 -2.28
N GLY A 198 10.88 -5.64 -3.56
CA GLY A 198 11.67 -4.54 -4.08
C GLY A 198 11.02 -3.97 -5.34
N GLN A 199 11.05 -2.65 -5.46
CA GLN A 199 10.46 -1.94 -6.59
C GLN A 199 11.30 -0.73 -6.99
N CYS A 200 11.39 -0.47 -8.29
CA CYS A 200 11.91 0.77 -8.86
C CYS A 200 10.84 1.51 -9.64
N THR A 201 11.02 2.81 -9.85
CA THR A 201 10.18 3.53 -10.82
C THR A 201 10.43 3.01 -12.24
N PRO A 202 9.37 2.65 -13.01
CA PRO A 202 9.50 2.06 -14.35
C PRO A 202 10.32 2.83 -15.38
N ASP A 203 10.56 4.13 -15.20
CA ASP A 203 11.34 4.98 -16.10
C ASP A 203 12.87 4.78 -16.02
N LEU A 204 13.36 4.00 -15.05
CA LEU A 204 14.80 3.68 -14.92
C LEU A 204 15.27 2.64 -15.95
N SER A 205 16.58 2.61 -16.22
CA SER A 205 17.19 1.45 -16.88
C SER A 205 17.21 0.23 -15.94
N SER A 206 17.50 -0.97 -16.45
CA SER A 206 17.69 -2.15 -15.59
C SER A 206 18.88 -1.96 -14.65
N LEU A 207 19.99 -1.43 -15.16
CA LEU A 207 21.18 -1.14 -14.37
C LEU A 207 20.92 -0.12 -13.25
N ASP A 208 20.24 0.99 -13.56
CA ASP A 208 19.92 2.01 -12.56
C ASP A 208 18.96 1.49 -11.49
N CYS A 209 18.01 0.63 -11.87
CA CYS A 209 17.10 -0.03 -10.94
C CYS A 209 17.85 -0.97 -9.99
N GLU A 210 18.70 -1.85 -10.53
CA GLU A 210 19.48 -2.81 -9.75
C GLU A 210 20.43 -2.09 -8.78
N ASN A 211 21.09 -1.02 -9.24
CA ASN A 211 21.93 -0.17 -8.41
C ASN A 211 21.13 0.53 -7.31
N CYS A 212 19.94 1.07 -7.62
CA CYS A 212 19.10 1.72 -6.63
C CYS A 212 18.68 0.73 -5.52
N LEU A 213 18.20 -0.46 -5.90
CA LEU A 213 17.80 -1.49 -4.95
C LEU A 213 18.98 -2.00 -4.13
N SER A 214 20.14 -2.24 -4.76
CA SER A 214 21.38 -2.63 -4.06
C SER A 214 21.78 -1.58 -3.01
N ASN A 215 21.67 -0.30 -3.36
CA ASN A 215 21.96 0.78 -2.42
C ASN A 215 20.93 0.83 -1.29
N ALA A 216 19.64 0.62 -1.55
CA ALA A 216 18.63 0.52 -0.50
C ALA A 216 18.89 -0.67 0.44
N ILE A 217 19.31 -1.83 -0.10
CA ILE A 217 19.68 -3.04 0.65
C ILE A 217 20.90 -2.76 1.53
N SER A 218 21.89 -2.02 1.03
CA SER A 218 23.09 -1.64 1.80
C SER A 218 22.78 -0.82 3.06
N GLN A 219 21.59 -0.19 3.14
CA GLN A 219 21.17 0.61 4.29
C GLN A 219 20.49 -0.22 5.40
N ILE A 220 20.18 -1.50 5.16
CA ILE A 220 19.53 -2.39 6.16
C ILE A 220 20.35 -2.46 7.46
N PRO A 221 21.68 -2.67 7.46
CA PRO A 221 22.46 -2.70 8.71
C PRO A 221 22.40 -1.39 9.49
N THR A 222 22.21 -0.25 8.82
CA THR A 222 22.14 1.07 9.45
C THR A 222 20.78 1.32 10.08
N PHE A 223 19.69 1.09 9.34
CA PHE A 223 18.34 1.45 9.79
C PHE A 223 17.59 0.30 10.49
N CYS A 224 17.93 -0.94 10.15
CA CYS A 224 17.10 -2.11 10.44
C CYS A 224 17.90 -3.30 10.98
N ASN A 225 19.05 -3.03 11.61
CA ASN A 225 19.93 -4.07 12.14
C ASN A 225 19.17 -5.11 12.99
N ASN A 226 19.23 -6.38 12.58
CA ASN A 226 18.58 -7.52 13.23
C ASN A 226 17.06 -7.38 13.42
N ARG A 227 16.40 -6.40 12.79
CA ARG A 227 14.97 -6.17 12.92
C ARG A 227 14.21 -7.15 12.05
N ARG A 228 13.11 -7.70 12.58
CA ARG A 228 12.27 -8.68 11.86
C ARG A 228 11.36 -8.07 10.78
N GLY A 229 11.45 -6.76 10.59
CA GLY A 229 10.72 -6.04 9.55
C GLY A 229 11.34 -4.67 9.33
N CYS A 230 11.32 -4.22 8.08
CA CYS A 230 11.93 -2.97 7.64
C CYS A 230 11.28 -2.47 6.37
N ARG A 231 11.22 -1.15 6.21
CA ARG A 231 10.93 -0.45 4.97
C ARG A 231 11.96 0.64 4.78
N ILE A 232 12.60 0.66 3.61
CA ILE A 232 13.53 1.72 3.19
C ILE A 232 13.02 2.21 1.83
N THR A 233 12.76 3.51 1.73
CA THR A 233 12.23 4.14 0.51
C THR A 233 13.16 5.27 0.08
N PHE A 234 13.69 5.15 -1.13
CA PHE A 234 14.31 6.24 -1.87
C PHE A 234 13.28 6.85 -2.82
N PHE A 235 13.61 7.97 -3.46
CA PHE A 235 12.68 8.56 -4.41
C PHE A 235 12.41 7.68 -5.63
N SER A 236 13.40 6.90 -6.09
CA SER A 236 13.28 6.07 -7.29
C SER A 236 13.18 4.55 -7.05
N CYS A 237 13.34 4.08 -5.80
CA CYS A 237 13.16 2.66 -5.47
C CYS A 237 12.85 2.46 -3.98
N ASN A 238 12.31 1.30 -3.64
CA ASN A 238 12.04 0.93 -2.26
C ASN A 238 12.18 -0.58 -2.03
N ILE A 239 12.47 -0.93 -0.79
CA ILE A 239 12.47 -2.31 -0.29
C ILE A 239 11.62 -2.41 0.97
N ARG A 240 10.97 -3.55 1.15
CA ARG A 240 10.26 -3.88 2.39
C ARG A 240 10.37 -5.36 2.67
N TYR A 241 10.57 -5.71 3.94
CA TYR A 241 10.44 -7.08 4.42
C TYR A 241 9.72 -7.15 5.75
N GLU A 242 8.99 -8.23 5.98
CA GLU A 242 8.21 -8.49 7.18
C GLU A 242 8.04 -10.01 7.39
N LEU A 243 7.71 -10.43 8.62
CA LEU A 243 7.31 -11.81 8.94
C LEU A 243 5.82 -12.12 8.70
N TYR A 244 5.11 -11.22 8.01
CA TYR A 244 3.72 -11.41 7.58
C TYR A 244 3.58 -10.95 6.13
N LYS A 245 2.62 -11.51 5.40
CA LYS A 245 2.36 -11.10 4.02
C LYS A 245 1.70 -9.71 3.99
N PHE A 246 2.26 -8.80 3.19
CA PHE A 246 1.81 -7.41 3.07
C PHE A 246 1.56 -6.96 1.62
N TYR A 247 1.60 -7.90 0.68
CA TYR A 247 1.32 -7.69 -0.74
C TYR A 247 0.29 -8.72 -1.24
N ASN A 248 -0.43 -8.36 -2.29
CA ASN A 248 -1.39 -9.21 -2.97
C ASN A 248 -0.65 -10.33 -3.72
N SER A 249 -1.34 -11.45 -3.95
CA SER A 249 -0.76 -12.55 -4.73
C SER A 249 -0.37 -12.07 -6.13
N VAL A 250 0.93 -12.10 -6.42
CA VAL A 250 1.48 -11.87 -7.75
C VAL A 250 1.34 -13.17 -8.52
N SER A 251 0.73 -13.16 -9.71
CA SER A 251 0.72 -14.34 -10.56
C SER A 251 2.17 -14.65 -10.96
N PRO A 252 2.70 -15.85 -10.67
CA PRO A 252 4.04 -16.21 -11.11
C PRO A 252 4.12 -16.15 -12.64
N ALA A 253 5.30 -15.77 -13.17
CA ALA A 253 5.62 -16.02 -14.56
C ALA A 253 5.46 -17.53 -14.87
N PRO A 254 4.99 -17.93 -16.06
CA PRO A 254 4.79 -19.35 -16.36
C PRO A 254 6.16 -20.05 -16.36
N GLU A 255 6.39 -20.94 -15.40
CA GLU A 255 7.47 -21.92 -15.52
C GLU A 255 7.17 -22.85 -16.72
N PRO A 256 8.20 -23.31 -17.46
CA PRO A 256 8.01 -24.27 -18.55
C PRO A 256 7.39 -25.55 -18.00
N ALA A 257 6.18 -25.86 -18.48
CA ALA A 257 5.39 -27.01 -18.05
C ALA A 257 6.15 -28.32 -18.26
N SER A 258 6.49 -29.00 -17.16
CA SER A 258 6.83 -30.42 -17.16
C SER A 258 5.54 -31.24 -17.04
N SER A 259 5.27 -32.02 -18.07
CA SER A 259 4.10 -32.88 -18.22
C SER A 259 4.25 -34.22 -17.49
N SER A 260 3.30 -34.58 -16.63
CA SER A 260 2.82 -35.94 -16.25
C SER A 260 2.17 -35.88 -14.86
N SER A 261 1.13 -36.61 -14.46
CA SER A 261 0.14 -37.47 -15.11
C SER A 261 -1.01 -37.73 -14.10
N SER A 262 -2.23 -37.90 -14.62
CA SER A 262 -3.38 -38.69 -14.10
C SER A 262 -3.76 -38.67 -12.61
N SER A 263 -4.93 -38.09 -12.30
CA SER A 263 -5.65 -38.28 -11.04
C SER A 263 -6.74 -39.38 -11.17
N PRO A 264 -7.03 -40.20 -10.14
CA PRO A 264 -8.14 -41.16 -10.13
C PRO A 264 -9.48 -40.53 -9.67
N PRO A 265 -10.63 -41.19 -9.93
CA PRO A 265 -11.96 -40.63 -9.74
C PRO A 265 -12.49 -40.70 -8.29
N PRO A 266 -13.48 -39.85 -7.92
CA PRO A 266 -14.02 -39.77 -6.56
C PRO A 266 -15.07 -40.87 -6.25
N SER A 267 -15.09 -41.31 -4.99
CA SER A 267 -16.08 -42.25 -4.44
C SER A 267 -17.22 -41.54 -3.66
N PRO A 268 -18.39 -42.18 -3.46
CA PRO A 268 -19.65 -41.54 -3.00
C PRO A 268 -19.82 -41.43 -1.47
N PRO A 269 -20.86 -40.72 -0.97
CA PRO A 269 -20.99 -40.31 0.43
C PRO A 269 -21.79 -41.30 1.30
N PRO A 270 -21.64 -41.27 2.64
CA PRO A 270 -22.54 -41.93 3.58
C PRO A 270 -23.58 -40.96 4.20
N PRO A 271 -24.65 -41.49 4.84
CA PRO A 271 -26.00 -40.95 4.76
C PRO A 271 -26.40 -39.96 5.87
N SER A 272 -27.44 -39.20 5.54
CA SER A 272 -28.22 -38.33 6.41
C SER A 272 -28.97 -39.11 7.49
N ASN A 273 -28.90 -38.64 8.74
CA ASN A 273 -29.84 -39.02 9.78
C ASN A 273 -30.88 -37.90 9.96
N SER A 274 -32.13 -38.29 9.76
CA SER A 274 -33.33 -37.54 10.10
C SER A 274 -33.62 -37.65 11.59
N THR A 275 -33.90 -36.52 12.23
CA THR A 275 -34.75 -36.49 13.42
C THR A 275 -35.82 -35.45 13.19
N SER A 276 -37.05 -35.92 13.00
CA SER A 276 -38.25 -35.12 13.09
C SER A 276 -38.71 -35.04 14.54
N SER A 277 -39.04 -33.83 14.98
CA SER A 277 -40.11 -33.60 15.95
C SER A 277 -40.67 -32.21 15.70
N GLU A 278 -41.94 -32.18 15.34
CA GLU A 278 -42.79 -31.00 15.29
C GLU A 278 -42.94 -30.36 16.67
N GLU A 279 -43.12 -29.05 16.74
CA GLU A 279 -44.25 -28.48 17.48
C GLU A 279 -44.48 -27.02 17.07
N GLY A 280 -45.73 -26.73 16.70
CA GLY A 280 -46.20 -25.41 16.35
C GLY A 280 -46.47 -24.55 17.59
N GLY A 281 -46.44 -23.24 17.39
CA GLY A 281 -46.86 -22.28 18.41
C GLY A 281 -46.82 -20.87 17.88
N GLY A 282 -47.94 -20.41 17.30
CA GLY A 282 -48.12 -19.01 16.92
C GLY A 282 -48.07 -18.12 18.16
N ILE A 283 -47.16 -17.13 18.17
CA ILE A 283 -46.98 -16.22 19.29
C ILE A 283 -47.77 -14.92 19.05
N SER A 284 -48.63 -14.62 20.02
CA SER A 284 -49.44 -13.41 20.14
C SER A 284 -48.59 -12.13 20.22
N THR A 285 -49.08 -11.08 19.57
CA THR A 285 -48.38 -9.84 19.18
C THR A 285 -47.93 -8.93 20.35
N GLN A 286 -48.23 -9.27 21.62
CA GLN A 286 -47.96 -8.39 22.77
C GLN A 286 -46.71 -8.74 23.61
N THR A 287 -46.08 -9.90 23.45
CA THR A 287 -44.80 -10.24 24.16
C THR A 287 -43.55 -9.74 23.40
N ILE A 288 -43.72 -9.28 22.16
CA ILE A 288 -42.66 -8.86 21.25
C ILE A 288 -41.95 -7.58 21.74
N VAL A 289 -42.60 -6.73 22.53
CA VAL A 289 -41.99 -5.46 22.96
C VAL A 289 -40.98 -5.65 24.09
N ALA A 290 -41.24 -6.52 25.08
CA ALA A 290 -40.37 -6.68 26.26
C ALA A 290 -39.04 -7.41 25.95
N ILE A 291 -39.02 -8.32 24.99
CA ILE A 291 -37.83 -9.12 24.63
C ILE A 291 -37.02 -8.43 23.51
N VAL A 292 -37.68 -7.79 22.55
CA VAL A 292 -36.98 -7.18 21.41
C VAL A 292 -36.24 -5.91 21.83
N VAL A 293 -36.67 -5.18 22.87
CA VAL A 293 -35.94 -3.99 23.37
C VAL A 293 -34.53 -4.34 23.87
N PRO A 294 -34.35 -5.27 24.83
CA PRO A 294 -33.01 -5.60 25.34
C PRO A 294 -32.14 -6.28 24.27
N ILE A 295 -32.70 -7.14 23.41
CA ILE A 295 -31.94 -7.77 22.33
C ILE A 295 -31.46 -6.73 21.32
N SER A 296 -32.31 -5.77 20.94
CA SER A 296 -31.90 -4.69 20.02
C SER A 296 -30.79 -3.84 20.63
N LEU A 297 -30.88 -3.51 21.92
CA LEU A 297 -29.85 -2.72 22.61
C LEU A 297 -28.52 -3.50 22.72
N ALA A 298 -28.57 -4.79 23.05
CA ALA A 298 -27.40 -5.64 23.12
C ALA A 298 -26.69 -5.78 21.77
N ILE A 299 -27.43 -5.98 20.68
CA ILE A 299 -26.86 -6.05 19.33
C ILE A 299 -26.23 -4.70 18.94
N VAL A 300 -26.88 -3.57 19.25
CA VAL A 300 -26.31 -2.24 18.98
C VAL A 300 -25.00 -2.03 19.74
N LEU A 301 -24.95 -2.40 21.03
CA LEU A 301 -23.73 -2.30 21.84
C LEU A 301 -22.62 -3.23 21.33
N LEU A 302 -22.96 -4.44 20.86
CA LEU A 302 -22.00 -5.35 20.24
C LEU A 302 -21.44 -4.80 18.92
N VAL A 303 -22.28 -4.22 18.07
CA VAL A 303 -21.84 -3.57 16.82
C VAL A 303 -20.93 -2.38 17.14
N VAL A 304 -21.33 -1.50 18.06
CA VAL A 304 -20.50 -0.34 18.48
C VAL A 304 -19.18 -0.80 19.09
N GLY A 305 -19.20 -1.76 20.00
CA GLY A 305 -18.00 -2.34 20.61
C GLY A 305 -17.07 -2.98 19.58
N PHE A 306 -17.62 -3.69 18.59
CA PHE A 306 -16.89 -4.26 17.47
C PHE A 306 -16.29 -3.19 16.55
N CYS A 307 -17.04 -2.12 16.23
CA CYS A 307 -16.55 -0.99 15.42
C CYS A 307 -15.41 -0.25 16.17
N ILE A 308 -15.48 -0.11 17.51
CA ILE A 308 -14.40 0.47 18.33
C ILE A 308 -13.19 -0.46 18.42
N ALA A 309 -13.39 -1.76 18.64
CA ALA A 309 -12.32 -2.75 18.76
C ALA A 309 -11.57 -3.01 17.45
N ARG A 310 -12.26 -2.84 16.30
CA ARG A 310 -11.66 -2.95 14.97
C ARG A 310 -11.12 -1.65 14.41
N ARG A 311 -11.20 -0.52 15.14
CA ARG A 311 -10.39 0.64 14.77
C ARG A 311 -8.92 0.21 14.75
N PRO A 312 -8.19 0.46 13.66
CA PRO A 312 -6.80 0.03 13.56
C PRO A 312 -6.04 0.61 14.75
N ARG A 313 -5.53 -0.28 15.62
CA ARG A 313 -4.49 0.10 16.57
C ARG A 313 -3.30 0.56 15.73
N LYS A 314 -2.77 1.75 16.01
CA LYS A 314 -1.53 2.21 15.37
C LYS A 314 -0.48 1.11 15.52
N PRO A 315 0.05 0.53 14.44
CA PRO A 315 1.18 -0.37 14.56
C PRO A 315 2.35 0.45 15.15
N TYR A 316 2.99 -0.09 16.19
CA TYR A 316 4.15 0.52 16.82
C TYR A 316 5.38 0.34 15.92
N PHE A 317 5.47 1.13 14.86
CA PHE A 317 6.71 1.30 14.11
C PHE A 317 7.51 2.46 14.70
N ALA A 318 8.82 2.27 14.83
CA ALA A 318 9.73 3.38 15.05
C ALA A 318 10.09 3.98 13.68
N ILE A 319 10.04 5.30 13.59
CA ILE A 319 10.28 6.07 12.35
C ILE A 319 11.52 6.93 12.60
N ILE A 320 12.44 6.96 11.64
CA ILE A 320 13.43 8.06 11.56
C ILE A 320 12.89 9.05 10.56
N GLU A 321 12.46 10.20 11.05
CA GLU A 321 12.20 11.36 10.23
C GLU A 321 13.58 11.94 9.87
N THR A 322 14.11 11.61 8.68
CA THR A 322 15.34 12.23 8.19
C THR A 322 15.03 13.65 7.74
N SER A 323 14.65 14.55 8.65
CA SER A 323 14.48 15.97 8.32
C SER A 323 15.75 16.50 7.66
N GLY A 324 15.59 16.96 6.41
CA GLY A 324 16.66 17.25 5.46
C GLY A 324 17.92 17.87 6.04
N LYS A 325 19.03 17.14 5.87
CA LYS A 325 20.41 17.65 5.82
C LYS A 325 21.30 16.54 5.25
N LEU A 326 21.42 16.52 3.93
CA LEU A 326 22.63 16.15 3.20
C LEU A 326 22.83 17.22 2.13
#